data_AF-A0A951GLJ1-F1
#
_entry.id   AF-A0A951GLJ1-F1
#
_cell.length_a   1.000
_cell.length_b   1.000
_cell.length_c   1.000
_cell.angle_alpha   90.00
_cell.angle_beta   90.00
_cell.angle_gamma   90.00
#
_symmetry.space_group_name_H-M   'P 1'
#
loop_
_entity.id
_entity.type
_entity.pdbx_description
1 polymer ?
#
loop_
_entity_poly.entity_id
_entity_poly.type
_entity_poly.pdbx_seq_one_letter_code
_entity_poly.pdbx_strand_id
1 'polypeptide(L)' 'MARERRLEARDVEAIFREFAAVMSELPPETEAGWLDASGDLRLAPDIGRKLRAARGVRDLLRQIRLSRSEHDDGDHEEAK' A
#
# COMPACT_ATOMS: atom_id res chain seq x y z
N MET A 1 6.87 -12.48 -15.17
CA MET A 1 5.51 -12.09 -14.71
C MET A 1 5.59 -11.86 -13.22
N ALA A 2 5.20 -10.68 -12.70
CA ALA A 2 5.19 -10.47 -11.26
C ALA A 2 4.11 -11.38 -10.64
N ARG A 3 4.52 -12.29 -9.75
CA ARG A 3 3.60 -13.22 -9.09
C ARG A 3 2.68 -12.40 -8.19
N GLU A 4 1.37 -12.52 -8.38
CA GLU A 4 0.39 -11.86 -7.52
C GLU A 4 0.59 -12.36 -6.08
N ARG A 5 0.80 -11.43 -5.16
CA ARG A 5 1.06 -11.72 -3.74
C ARG A 5 -0.15 -11.33 -2.91
N ARG A 6 -0.59 -12.26 -2.07
CA ARG A 6 -1.65 -12.02 -1.08
C ARG A 6 -1.10 -11.14 0.06
N LEU A 7 -1.88 -10.15 0.45
CA LEU A 7 -1.60 -9.27 1.60
C LEU A 7 -2.47 -9.71 2.77
N GLU A 8 -1.90 -9.69 3.97
CA GLU A 8 -2.66 -9.89 5.20
C GLU A 8 -3.34 -8.59 5.63
N ALA A 9 -4.37 -8.69 6.46
CA ALA A 9 -5.13 -7.52 6.93
C ALA A 9 -4.22 -6.44 7.56
N ARG A 10 -3.20 -6.85 8.33
CA ARG A 10 -2.21 -5.95 8.93
C ARG A 10 -1.38 -5.17 7.90
N ASP A 11 -1.08 -5.80 6.77
CA ASP A 11 -0.29 -5.18 5.70
C ASP A 11 -1.13 -4.11 5.00
N VAL A 12 -2.41 -4.42 4.78
CA VAL A 12 -3.39 -3.48 4.20
C VAL A 12 -3.65 -2.30 5.13
N GLU A 13 -3.80 -2.55 6.43
CA GLU A 13 -3.97 -1.50 7.43
C GLU A 13 -2.76 -0.54 7.46
N ALA A 14 -1.54 -1.08 7.47
CA ALA A 14 -0.33 -0.26 7.45
C ALA A 14 -0.26 0.65 6.21
N ILE A 15 -0.63 0.11 5.04
CA ILE A 15 -0.72 0.88 3.79
C ILE A 15 -1.76 2.00 3.91
N PHE A 16 -2.93 1.73 4.49
CA PHE A 16 -3.97 2.74 4.66
C PHE A 16 -3.60 3.83 5.66
N ARG A 17 -2.83 3.52 6.71
CA ARG A 17 -2.34 4.52 7.67
C ARG A 17 -1.35 5.49 7.02
N GLU A 18 -0.39 4.97 6.27
CA GLU A 18 0.54 5.81 5.48
C GLU A 18 -0.20 6.65 4.45
N PHE A 19 -1.23 6.06 3.82
CA PHE A 19 -2.11 6.78 2.91
C PHE A 19 -2.84 7.95 3.59
N ALA A 20 -3.44 7.73 4.77
CA ALA A 20 -4.15 8.76 5.51
C ALA A 20 -3.23 9.92 5.93
N ALA A 21 -1.99 9.62 6.33
CA ALA A 21 -1.01 10.64 6.67
C ALA A 21 -0.71 11.56 5.49
N VAL A 22 -0.48 11.01 4.29
CA VAL A 22 -0.25 11.79 3.07
C VAL A 22 -1.47 12.65 2.71
N MET A 23 -2.68 12.10 2.86
CA MET A 23 -3.91 12.86 2.58
C MET A 23 -4.09 14.05 3.52
N SER A 24 -3.67 13.94 4.78
CA SER A 24 -3.76 15.05 5.75
C SER A 24 -2.85 16.24 5.42
N GLU A 25 -1.82 16.03 4.59
CA GLU A 25 -0.90 17.09 4.15
C GLU A 25 -1.42 17.84 2.92
N LEU A 26 -2.42 17.30 2.22
CA LEU A 26 -2.98 17.94 1.02
C LEU A 26 -3.89 19.11 1.42
N PRO A 27 -3.96 20.18 0.58
CA PRO A 27 -4.94 21.23 0.76
C PRO A 27 -6.36 20.66 0.79
N PRO A 28 -7.27 21.19 1.63
CA PRO A 28 -8.63 20.66 1.79
C PRO A 28 -9.45 20.69 0.49
N GLU A 29 -9.08 21.58 -0.43
CA GLU A 29 -9.78 21.76 -1.71
C GLU A 29 -9.31 20.78 -2.79
N THR A 30 -8.37 19.89 -2.43
CA THR A 30 -7.89 18.86 -3.34
C THR A 30 -9.00 17.85 -3.58
N GLU A 31 -9.40 17.69 -4.85
CA GLU A 31 -10.33 16.63 -5.24
C GLU A 31 -9.71 15.26 -4.95
N ALA A 32 -10.19 14.61 -3.89
CA ALA A 32 -9.66 13.32 -3.44
C ALA A 32 -10.51 12.14 -3.92
N GLY A 33 -11.77 12.38 -4.23
CA GLY A 33 -12.74 11.37 -4.60
C GLY A 33 -14.18 11.88 -4.50
N TRP A 34 -15.12 11.00 -4.80
CA TRP A 34 -16.56 11.24 -4.72
C TRP A 34 -17.26 9.99 -4.22
N LEU A 35 -18.49 10.15 -3.72
CA LEU A 35 -19.39 9.04 -3.50
C LEU A 35 -20.17 8.80 -4.80
N ASP A 36 -20.27 7.55 -5.23
CA ASP A 36 -21.15 7.22 -6.35
C ASP A 36 -22.63 7.16 -5.92
N ALA A 37 -23.51 6.86 -6.87
CA ALA A 37 -24.95 6.83 -6.63
C ALA A 37 -25.39 5.78 -5.58
N SER A 38 -24.55 4.78 -5.30
CA SER A 38 -24.79 3.77 -4.28
C SER A 38 -24.22 4.18 -2.91
N GLY A 39 -23.48 5.28 -2.85
CA GLY A 39 -22.76 5.73 -1.66
C GLY A 39 -21.36 5.11 -1.52
N ASP A 40 -20.85 4.44 -2.55
CA ASP A 40 -19.52 3.85 -2.50
C ASP A 40 -18.45 4.91 -2.80
N LEU A 41 -17.36 4.89 -2.03
CA LEU A 41 -16.23 5.79 -2.22
C LEU A 41 -15.46 5.44 -3.50
N ARG A 42 -15.36 6.42 -4.40
CA ARG A 42 -14.50 6.40 -5.59
C ARG A 42 -13.36 7.39 -5.40
N LEU A 43 -12.13 6.94 -5.59
CA LEU A 43 -10.95 7.79 -5.52
C LEU A 43 -10.71 8.51 -6.84
N ALA A 44 -10.27 9.77 -6.77
CA ALA A 44 -9.90 10.51 -7.97
C ALA A 44 -8.68 9.87 -8.67
N PRO A 45 -8.66 9.80 -10.02
CA PRO A 45 -7.60 9.11 -10.76
C PRO A 45 -6.18 9.67 -10.50
N ASP A 46 -6.09 10.98 -10.31
CA ASP A 46 -4.84 11.68 -10.01
C ASP A 46 -4.39 11.45 -8.57
N ILE A 47 -5.32 11.27 -7.63
CA ILE A 47 -5.03 10.90 -6.25
C ILE A 47 -4.29 9.56 -6.21
N GLY A 48 -4.77 8.53 -6.93
CA GLY A 48 -4.06 7.25 -7.02
C GLY A 48 -2.63 7.35 -7.58
N ARG A 49 -2.32 8.39 -8.35
CA ARG A 49 -0.97 8.69 -8.86
C ARG A 49 -0.12 9.46 -7.84
N LYS A 50 -0.70 10.48 -7.19
CA LYS A 50 -0.06 11.27 -6.13
C LYS A 50 0.36 10.39 -4.95
N LEU A 51 -0.50 9.44 -4.59
CA LEU A 51 -0.25 8.48 -3.52
C LEU A 51 0.81 7.43 -3.88
N ARG A 52 0.81 6.93 -5.11
CA ARG A 52 1.89 6.05 -5.60
C ARG A 52 3.22 6.77 -5.73
N ALA A 53 3.19 8.09 -5.90
CA ALA A 53 4.38 8.94 -5.88
C ALA A 53 4.85 9.27 -4.45
N ALA A 54 3.97 9.14 -3.44
CA ALA A 54 4.32 9.40 -2.05
C ALA A 54 5.37 8.40 -1.56
N ARG A 55 6.45 8.95 -1.01
CA ARG A 55 7.66 8.21 -0.63
C ARG A 55 7.38 7.16 0.45
N GLY A 56 6.56 7.48 1.45
CA GLY A 56 6.19 6.57 2.55
C GLY A 56 5.49 5.29 2.08
N VAL A 57 4.47 5.41 1.22
CA VAL A 57 3.77 4.26 0.63
C VAL A 57 4.71 3.38 -0.19
N ARG A 58 5.62 3.99 -0.97
CA ARG A 58 6.61 3.25 -1.76
C ARG A 58 7.63 2.52 -0.89
N ASP A 59 8.09 3.15 0.17
CA ASP A 59 9.09 2.59 1.08
C ASP A 59 8.48 1.43 1.90
N LEU A 60 7.23 1.56 2.37
CA LEU A 60 6.50 0.46 3.02
C LEU A 60 6.26 -0.72 2.08
N LEU A 61 5.81 -0.48 0.84
CA LEU A 61 5.64 -1.54 -0.16
C LEU A 61 6.97 -2.25 -0.49
N ARG A 62 8.09 -1.52 -0.46
CA ARG A 62 9.42 -2.09 -0.61
C ARG A 62 9.81 -2.95 0.60
N GLN A 63 9.57 -2.48 1.82
CA GLN A 63 9.85 -3.24 3.04
C GLN A 63 9.04 -4.54 3.10
N ILE A 64 7.73 -4.50 2.78
CA ILE A 64 6.88 -5.70 2.70
C ILE A 64 7.41 -6.71 1.67
N ARG A 65 8.00 -6.21 0.58
CA ARG A 65 8.65 -7.05 -0.44
C ARG A 65 9.92 -7.71 0.08
N LEU A 66 10.75 -7.00 0.85
CA LEU A 66 12.07 -7.45 1.33
C LEU A 66 12.00 -8.31 2.60
N SER A 67 11.07 -8.05 3.51
CA SER A 67 10.94 -8.80 4.78
C SER A 67 10.59 -10.27 4.61
N ARG A 68 10.24 -10.70 3.39
CA ARG A 68 9.90 -12.08 3.06
C ARG A 68 10.96 -12.81 2.26
N SER A 69 11.93 -12.11 1.66
CA SER A 69 13.11 -12.78 1.09
C SER A 69 14.02 -13.36 2.17
N GLU A 70 14.13 -12.68 3.32
CA GLU A 70 14.91 -13.19 4.46
C GLU A 70 14.22 -14.33 5.22
N HIS A 71 12.91 -14.56 5.00
CA HIS A 71 12.14 -15.65 5.61
C HIS A 71 12.01 -16.91 4.74
N ASP A 72 12.44 -16.86 3.46
CA ASP A 72 12.40 -18.01 2.53
C ASP A 72 13.77 -18.71 2.44
N ASP A 73 14.85 -18.07 2.90
CA ASP A 73 16.22 -18.62 2.90
C ASP A 73 16.58 -19.41 4.19
N GLY A 74 15.64 -19.54 5.15
CA GLY A 74 15.88 -20.18 6.45
C GLY A 74 15.47 -21.65 6.58
N ASP A 75 14.76 -22.23 5.61
CA ASP A 75 14.17 -23.59 5.70
C ASP A 75 14.95 -24.66 4.92
N HIS A 76 16.25 -24.44 4.67
CA HIS A 76 17.14 -25.43 4.05
C HIS A 76 18.46 -25.63 4.81
N GLU A 77 18.39 -25.81 6.13
CA GLU A 77 19.53 -26.35 6.89
C GLU A 77 19.06 -27.34 7.96
N GLU A 78 18.46 -28.45 7.54
CA GLU A 78 18.51 -29.71 8.29
C GLU A 78 18.02 -30.88 7.43
N ALA A 79 18.93 -31.51 6.67
CA ALA A 79 18.82 -32.93 6.33
C ALA A 79 20.15 -33.49 5.80
N LYS A 80 20.86 -34.15 6.71
CA LYS A 80 21.94 -35.15 6.56
C LYS A 80 23.37 -34.70 6.31
#